data_AF-A0A8H7PQR4-F1
#
_entry.id   AF-A0A8H7PQR4-F1
#
_cell.length_a   1.000
_cell.length_b   1.000
_cell.length_c   1.000
_cell.angle_alpha   90.00
_cell.angle_beta   90.00
_cell.angle_gamma   90.00
#
_symmetry.space_group_name_H-M   'P 1'
#
loop_
_entity.id
_entity.type
_entity.pdbx_description
1 polymer ?
#
loop_
_entity_poly.entity_id
_entity_poly.type
_entity_poly.pdbx_seq_one_letter_code
_entity_poly.pdbx_strand_id
1 'polypeptide(L)'
;QHTMSTILRRAYTTKALIPPNLAASRAAGGAKKDAARMGELVSFYKNLPKGSAPQVKPSGLVGRYKAKYFDGENSSATPVVHAILLIGGISYAIDYHFHLSTYHEIAPQERGTPLN
;
A
#
# COMPACT_ATOMS: atom_id res chain seq x y z
N GLN A 1 -31.96 17.81 18.73
CA GLN A 1 -31.24 16.66 19.33
C GLN A 1 -31.86 15.32 18.85
N HIS A 2 -31.89 15.04 17.55
CA HIS A 2 -32.54 13.82 17.02
C HIS A 2 -31.68 13.11 15.98
N THR A 3 -30.45 12.74 16.36
CA THR A 3 -29.53 12.00 15.47
C THR A 3 -29.25 10.58 15.95
N MET A 4 -29.44 10.29 17.25
CA MET A 4 -29.12 8.98 17.83
C MET A 4 -30.26 7.93 17.71
N SER A 5 -31.52 8.34 17.52
CA SER A 5 -32.66 7.40 17.51
C SER A 5 -32.89 6.68 16.18
N THR A 6 -32.48 7.26 15.05
CA THR A 6 -32.62 6.68 13.70
C THR A 6 -31.61 5.57 13.42
N ILE A 7 -30.40 5.69 13.99
CA ILE A 7 -29.35 4.66 13.89
C ILE A 7 -29.75 3.41 14.71
N LEU A 8 -30.26 3.60 15.93
CA LEU A 8 -30.75 2.48 16.75
C LEU A 8 -31.93 1.75 16.10
N ARG A 9 -32.91 2.47 15.54
CA ARG A 9 -34.10 1.84 14.91
C ARG A 9 -33.75 0.99 13.68
N ARG A 10 -32.63 1.29 12.99
CA ARG A 10 -32.11 0.47 11.88
C ARG A 10 -31.44 -0.83 12.34
N ALA A 11 -30.92 -0.89 13.56
CA ALA A 11 -30.35 -2.13 14.10
C ALA A 11 -31.44 -3.19 14.40
N TYR A 12 -32.65 -2.75 14.74
CA TYR A 12 -33.77 -3.61 15.13
C TYR A 12 -34.80 -3.87 14.00
N THR A 13 -34.56 -3.38 12.78
CA THR A 13 -35.50 -3.60 11.66
C THR A 13 -35.26 -4.95 10.99
N THR A 14 -36.33 -5.63 10.58
CA THR A 14 -36.33 -6.88 9.81
C THR A 14 -35.50 -6.81 8.52
N LYS A 15 -35.16 -5.60 8.04
CA LYS A 15 -34.26 -5.35 6.92
C LYS A 15 -32.79 -5.76 7.19
N ALA A 16 -32.36 -5.83 8.45
CA ALA A 16 -31.03 -6.32 8.84
C ALA A 16 -31.01 -7.84 9.07
N LEU A 17 -32.16 -8.43 9.43
CA LEU A 17 -32.29 -9.85 9.73
C LEU A 17 -32.59 -10.70 8.49
N ILE A 18 -33.23 -10.12 7.47
CA ILE A 18 -33.38 -10.76 6.16
C ILE A 18 -32.04 -10.61 5.44
N PRO A 19 -31.26 -11.69 5.28
CA PRO A 19 -29.99 -11.61 4.57
C PRO A 19 -30.28 -11.08 3.16
N PRO A 20 -29.51 -10.10 2.66
CA PRO A 20 -29.59 -9.74 1.27
C PRO A 20 -29.32 -11.03 0.49
N ASN A 21 -30.32 -11.48 -0.26
CA ASN A 21 -30.28 -12.67 -1.13
C ASN A 21 -30.67 -14.04 -0.51
N LEU A 22 -31.83 -14.10 0.15
CA LEU A 22 -32.48 -15.37 0.52
C LEU A 22 -32.88 -16.24 -0.71
N ALA A 23 -33.05 -15.61 -1.88
CA ALA A 23 -33.30 -16.29 -3.15
C ALA A 23 -32.02 -16.88 -3.77
N ALA A 24 -30.88 -16.17 -3.78
CA ALA A 24 -29.62 -16.75 -4.26
C ALA A 24 -29.08 -17.84 -3.34
N SER A 25 -29.29 -17.74 -2.03
CA SER A 25 -28.93 -18.82 -1.10
C SER A 25 -29.83 -20.06 -1.27
N ARG A 26 -31.12 -19.90 -1.60
CA ARG A 26 -31.98 -21.03 -2.00
C ARG A 26 -31.56 -21.66 -3.33
N ALA A 27 -31.16 -20.86 -4.32
CA ALA A 27 -30.55 -21.38 -5.55
C ALA A 27 -29.26 -22.15 -5.28
N ALA A 28 -28.44 -21.70 -4.32
CA ALA A 28 -27.26 -22.42 -3.83
C ALA A 28 -27.60 -23.66 -2.97
N GLY A 29 -28.85 -23.87 -2.57
CA GLY A 29 -29.28 -24.99 -1.73
C GLY A 29 -29.70 -26.22 -2.51
N GLY A 30 -30.49 -26.04 -3.57
CA GLY A 30 -31.05 -27.13 -4.40
C GLY A 30 -30.29 -27.40 -5.71
N ALA A 31 -29.56 -26.41 -6.23
CA ALA A 31 -28.83 -26.53 -7.49
C ALA A 31 -27.31 -26.65 -7.28
N LYS A 32 -26.84 -27.18 -6.14
CA LYS A 32 -25.40 -27.27 -5.83
C LYS A 32 -24.60 -28.00 -6.91
N LYS A 33 -25.17 -29.06 -7.48
CA LYS A 33 -24.54 -29.85 -8.54
C LYS A 33 -24.49 -29.08 -9.87
N ASP A 34 -25.57 -28.40 -10.23
CA ASP A 34 -25.62 -27.59 -11.45
C ASP A 34 -24.75 -26.34 -11.33
N ALA A 35 -24.75 -25.67 -10.18
CA ALA A 35 -23.87 -24.53 -9.90
C ALA A 35 -22.38 -24.94 -9.91
N ALA A 36 -22.04 -26.12 -9.38
CA ALA A 36 -20.68 -26.67 -9.46
C ALA A 36 -20.29 -26.99 -10.92
N ARG A 37 -21.19 -27.61 -11.69
CA ARG A 37 -20.96 -27.92 -13.12
C ARG A 37 -20.82 -26.66 -13.97
N MET A 38 -21.61 -25.63 -13.69
CA MET A 38 -21.46 -24.31 -14.35
C MET A 38 -20.15 -23.63 -13.96
N GLY A 39 -19.73 -23.73 -12.69
CA GLY A 39 -18.44 -23.21 -12.23
C GLY A 39 -17.24 -23.89 -12.91
N GLU A 40 -17.31 -25.21 -13.10
CA GLU A 40 -16.30 -25.99 -13.81
C GLU A 40 -16.20 -25.57 -15.28
N LEU A 41 -17.33 -25.43 -15.99
CA LEU A 41 -17.36 -24.96 -17.37
C LEU A 41 -16.81 -23.53 -17.51
N VAL A 42 -17.19 -22.62 -16.62
CA VAL A 42 -16.63 -21.26 -16.59
C VAL A 42 -15.12 -21.28 -16.31
N SER A 43 -14.67 -22.14 -15.39
CA SER A 43 -13.25 -22.29 -15.07
C SER A 43 -12.45 -22.85 -16.25
N PHE A 44 -13.02 -23.80 -17.00
CA PHE A 44 -12.45 -24.37 -18.20
C PHE A 44 -12.21 -23.29 -19.26
N TYR A 45 -13.23 -22.49 -19.58
CA TYR A 45 -13.08 -21.38 -20.54
C TYR A 45 -12.21 -20.22 -20.01
N LYS A 46 -12.15 -20.03 -18.70
CA LYS A 46 -11.25 -19.05 -18.08
C LYS A 46 -9.79 -19.47 -18.20
N ASN A 47 -9.52 -20.76 -17.98
CA ASN A 47 -8.19 -21.39 -17.95
C ASN A 47 -7.73 -21.93 -19.30
N LEU A 48 -8.54 -21.81 -20.35
CA LEU A 48 -8.11 -22.08 -21.72
C LEU A 48 -6.77 -21.36 -21.94
N PRO A 49 -5.75 -22.04 -22.49
CA PRO A 49 -4.42 -21.47 -22.69
C PRO A 49 -4.51 -20.23 -23.58
N LYS A 50 -4.68 -19.08 -22.94
CA LYS A 50 -4.50 -17.78 -23.57
C LYS A 50 -3.00 -17.64 -23.75
N GLY A 51 -2.57 -17.20 -24.93
CA GLY A 51 -1.15 -16.91 -25.17
C GLY A 51 -0.57 -16.07 -24.04
N SER A 52 0.74 -16.18 -23.81
CA SER A 52 1.45 -15.56 -22.69
C SER A 52 0.90 -14.16 -22.39
N ALA A 53 0.33 -14.00 -21.19
CA ALA A 53 -0.24 -12.73 -20.79
C ALA A 53 0.80 -11.61 -21.04
N PRO A 54 0.42 -10.49 -21.70
CA PRO A 54 1.37 -9.44 -22.02
C PRO A 54 2.12 -9.05 -20.75
N GLN A 55 3.46 -9.10 -20.79
CA GLN A 55 4.25 -8.57 -19.68
C GLN A 55 3.79 -7.13 -19.46
N VAL A 56 3.33 -6.84 -18.24
CA VAL A 56 2.85 -5.51 -17.87
C VAL A 56 4.04 -4.57 -18.03
N LYS A 57 4.06 -3.84 -19.15
CA LYS A 57 5.13 -2.87 -19.41
C LYS A 57 5.07 -1.85 -18.27
N PRO A 58 6.14 -1.71 -17.48
CA PRO A 58 6.14 -0.80 -16.36
C PRO A 58 5.92 0.63 -16.87
N SER A 59 4.82 1.24 -16.45
CA SER A 59 4.53 2.65 -16.73
C SER A 59 4.99 3.52 -15.56
N GLY A 60 5.51 4.69 -15.86
CA GLY A 60 6.01 5.66 -14.87
C GLY A 60 7.38 5.30 -14.26
N LEU A 61 7.95 6.27 -13.53
CA LEU A 61 9.28 6.14 -12.93
C LEU A 61 9.35 5.04 -11.88
N VAL A 62 8.33 4.98 -11.00
CA VAL A 62 8.23 3.95 -9.94
C VAL A 62 8.03 2.55 -10.55
N GLY A 63 7.18 2.44 -11.57
CA GLY A 63 6.96 1.18 -12.28
C GLY A 63 8.25 0.64 -12.91
N ARG A 64 9.05 1.51 -13.53
CA ARG A 64 10.35 1.13 -14.13
C ARG A 64 11.36 0.66 -13.09
N TYR A 65 11.44 1.33 -11.95
CA TYR A 65 12.31 0.91 -10.85
C TYR A 65 11.88 -0.45 -10.27
N LYS A 66 10.58 -0.63 -10.05
CA LYS A 66 10.01 -1.91 -9.58
C LYS A 66 10.34 -3.04 -10.55
N ALA A 67 10.09 -2.86 -11.85
CA ALA A 67 10.37 -3.89 -12.84
C ALA A 67 11.87 -4.22 -12.98
N LYS A 68 12.76 -3.26 -12.70
CA LYS A 68 14.21 -3.47 -12.80
C LYS A 68 14.80 -4.25 -11.61
N TYR A 69 14.22 -4.13 -10.42
CA TYR A 69 14.83 -4.68 -9.20
C TYR A 69 13.96 -5.65 -8.40
N PHE A 70 12.66 -5.73 -8.68
CA PHE A 70 11.71 -6.53 -7.90
C PHE A 70 10.95 -7.57 -8.72
N ASP A 71 10.76 -7.39 -10.03
CA ASP A 71 10.01 -8.34 -10.86
C ASP A 71 10.93 -9.33 -11.60
N GLY A 72 10.58 -10.61 -11.55
CA GLY A 72 11.18 -11.67 -12.38
C GLY A 72 12.64 -12.03 -12.05
N GLU A 73 13.41 -12.35 -13.10
CA GLU A 73 14.80 -12.84 -13.07
C GLU A 73 15.82 -11.78 -12.59
N ASN A 74 15.41 -10.51 -12.53
CA ASN A 74 16.21 -9.38 -12.02
C ASN A 74 15.91 -9.03 -10.55
N SER A 75 15.17 -9.89 -9.83
CA SER A 75 14.96 -9.72 -8.39
C SER A 75 16.31 -9.80 -7.68
N SER A 76 16.77 -8.68 -7.14
CA SER A 76 18.10 -8.55 -6.56
C SER A 76 18.04 -7.82 -5.22
N ALA A 77 19.06 -8.03 -4.37
CA ALA A 77 19.25 -7.29 -3.12
C ALA A 77 19.63 -5.82 -3.34
N THR A 78 19.82 -5.39 -4.59
CA THR A 78 20.19 -4.03 -4.96
C THR A 78 19.32 -2.93 -4.32
N PRO A 79 17.98 -3.03 -4.21
CA PRO A 79 17.16 -2.02 -3.51
C PRO A 79 17.51 -1.86 -2.04
N VAL A 80 17.94 -2.94 -1.37
CA VAL A 80 18.38 -2.88 0.03
C VAL A 80 19.66 -2.05 0.15
N VAL A 81 20.60 -2.26 -0.77
CA VAL A 81 21.84 -1.45 -0.83
C VAL A 81 21.52 0.02 -1.09
N HIS A 82 20.59 0.32 -2.00
CA HIS A 82 20.15 1.70 -2.26
C HIS A 82 19.55 2.33 -1.00
N ALA A 83 18.74 1.59 -0.25
CA ALA A 83 18.16 2.08 1.00
C ALA A 83 19.23 2.40 2.05
N ILE A 84 20.22 1.52 2.23
CA ILE A 84 21.34 1.74 3.17
C ILE A 84 22.13 2.99 2.78
N LEU A 85 22.48 3.14 1.50
CA LEU A 85 23.21 4.31 1.02
C LEU A 85 22.40 5.61 1.18
N LEU A 86 21.11 5.57 0.88
CA LEU A 86 20.22 6.72 1.04
C LEU A 86 20.11 7.13 2.51
N ILE A 87 19.86 6.17 3.40
CA ILE A 87 19.75 6.45 4.84
C ILE A 87 21.10 6.96 5.37
N GLY A 88 22.20 6.28 5.07
CA GLY A 88 23.53 6.69 5.51
C GLY A 88 23.93 8.08 5.01
N GLY A 89 23.65 8.39 3.74
CA GLY A 89 23.91 9.72 3.17
C GLY A 89 23.09 10.82 3.82
N ILE A 90 21.78 10.58 4.07
CA ILE A 90 20.92 11.54 4.78
C ILE A 90 21.40 11.72 6.22
N SER A 91 21.73 10.64 6.93
CA SER A 91 22.26 10.70 8.30
C SER A 91 23.54 11.55 8.38
N TYR A 92 24.48 11.35 7.44
CA TYR A 92 25.71 12.13 7.37
C TYR A 92 25.44 13.61 7.06
N ALA A 93 24.52 13.90 6.14
CA ALA A 93 24.16 15.28 5.81
C ALA A 93 23.52 16.00 6.99
N ILE A 94 22.64 15.33 7.73
CA ILE A 94 22.04 15.84 8.97
C ILE A 94 23.12 16.13 10.00
N ASP A 95 23.99 15.15 10.28
CA ASP A 95 25.09 15.31 11.24
C ASP A 95 25.97 16.52 10.87
N TYR A 96 26.42 16.63 9.62
CA TYR A 96 27.18 17.78 9.15
C TYR A 96 26.45 19.12 9.35
N HIS A 97 25.16 19.18 9.00
CA HIS A 97 24.39 20.42 9.06
C HIS A 97 24.16 20.91 10.50
N PHE A 98 23.90 19.99 11.44
CA PHE A 98 23.71 20.30 12.87
C PHE A 98 25.03 20.46 13.62
N HIS A 99 26.07 19.71 13.25
CA HIS A 99 27.40 19.81 13.84
C HIS A 99 28.03 21.17 13.57
N LEU A 100 27.96 21.70 12.34
CA LEU A 100 28.56 23.01 12.02
C LEU A 100 27.76 24.21 12.55
N SER A 101 26.44 24.12 12.60
CA SER A 101 25.60 25.23 13.08
C SER A 101 25.75 25.48 14.58
N THR A 102 26.02 24.42 15.35
CA THR A 102 26.23 24.51 16.80
C THR A 102 27.50 25.29 17.16
N TYR A 103 28.59 25.20 16.38
CA TYR A 103 29.83 25.93 16.69
C TYR A 103 29.79 27.43 16.33
N HIS A 104 28.97 27.84 15.36
CA HIS A 104 28.83 29.26 15.03
C HIS A 104 27.96 30.03 16.04
N GLU A 105 27.04 29.35 16.74
CA GLU A 105 26.16 30.00 17.72
C GLU A 105 26.83 30.20 19.09
N ILE A 106 27.85 29.38 19.44
CA ILE A 106 28.55 29.45 20.74
C ILE A 106 29.81 30.33 20.68
N ALA A 107 29.99 31.15 19.63
CA ALA A 107 31.09 32.12 19.59
C ALA A 107 30.95 33.09 20.79
N PRO A 108 31.91 33.11 21.74
CA PRO A 108 31.83 34.00 22.88
C PRO A 108 31.91 35.46 22.39
N GLN A 109 30.89 36.26 22.73
CA GLN A 109 30.96 37.72 22.72
C GLN A 109 31.94 38.18 23.82
N GLU A 110 33.24 37.93 23.63
CA GLU A 110 34.31 38.45 24.47
C GLU A 110 34.74 39.82 23.94
N ARG A 111 34.02 40.84 24.41
CA ARG A 111 34.58 42.01 25.12
C ARG A 111 35.73 42.76 24.43
N GLY A 112 35.37 43.73 23.60
CA GLY A 112 36.20 44.89 23.31
C GLY A 112 35.62 46.16 23.95
N THR A 113 35.83 46.37 25.25
CA THR A 113 35.71 47.72 25.84
C THR A 113 36.79 48.60 25.23
N PRO A 114 36.48 49.73 24.56
CA PRO A 114 37.52 50.66 24.15
C PRO A 114 38.11 51.32 25.39
N LEU A 115 39.39 51.08 25.64
CA LEU A 115 40.18 51.86 26.59
C LEU A 115 40.63 53.15 25.86
N ASN A 116 40.44 54.28 26.56
CA ASN A 116 40.70 55.69 26.19
C ASN A 116 41.74 55.95 25.10
#